data_AF-A0A6J4RCV9-F1
#
_entry.id   AF-A0A6J4RCV9-F1
#
_cell.length_a   1.000
_cell.length_b   1.000
_cell.length_c   1.000
_cell.angle_alpha   90.00
_cell.angle_beta   90.00
_cell.angle_gamma   90.00
#
_symmetry.space_group_name_H-M   'P 1'
#
loop_
_entity.id
_entity.type
_entity.pdbx_description
1 polymer ?
#
loop_
_entity_poly.entity_id
_entity_poly.type
_entity_poly.pdbx_seq_one_letter_code
_entity_poly.pdbx_strand_id
1 'polypeptide(L)'
;MSASSHDRQDPAPTPDALLAAIEQDATREAGLPFVDLVARYFAETRAGEGRVSPPLDPVAMAARFREPLPRSGQPLEQVVERLARDVVADANRLFHPMYVGHQVSAPLPVAVWTDLVISALNQSVAVSEMSPTLTAVEQTVVRWMADLVGFGPRAGGTLTSGGTEATFASLLAARSRAIPNVWTAGVGADPPVIVCGEHA
;
A
#
# COMPACT_ATOMS: atom_id res chain seq x y z
N MET A 1 42.20 24.88 31.10
CA MET A 1 41.46 25.58 30.03
C MET A 1 41.51 24.71 28.79
N SER A 2 40.48 23.87 28.58
CA SER A 2 40.32 23.09 27.34
C SER A 2 39.05 23.61 26.68
N ALA A 3 39.21 24.34 25.57
CA ALA A 3 38.09 24.87 24.81
C ALA A 3 37.25 23.70 24.28
N SER A 4 35.95 23.73 24.55
CA SER A 4 35.01 22.80 23.91
C SER A 4 35.08 23.03 22.40
N SER A 5 35.37 21.95 21.67
CA SER A 5 35.18 21.89 20.24
C SER A 5 33.74 22.27 19.95
N HIS A 6 33.54 23.49 19.46
CA HIS A 6 32.27 23.96 18.96
C HIS A 6 31.74 22.94 17.97
N ASP A 7 30.58 22.40 18.30
CA ASP A 7 29.67 21.69 17.41
C ASP A 7 29.36 22.67 16.26
N ARG A 8 30.17 22.66 15.21
CA ARG A 8 29.88 23.40 13.99
C ARG A 8 28.74 22.65 13.33
N GLN A 9 27.54 23.11 13.60
CA GLN A 9 26.38 22.78 12.79
C GLN A 9 26.68 23.29 11.38
N ASP A 10 26.93 22.36 10.46
CA ASP A 10 27.03 22.67 9.05
C ASP A 10 25.77 23.46 8.64
N PRO A 11 25.92 24.48 7.79
CA PRO A 11 24.79 25.27 7.34
C PRO A 11 23.73 24.35 6.72
N ALA A 12 22.46 24.60 7.03
CA ALA A 12 21.37 23.82 6.46
C ALA A 12 21.45 23.83 4.92
N PRO A 13 21.23 22.69 4.25
CA PRO A 13 21.29 22.62 2.80
C PRO A 13 20.28 23.57 2.17
N THR A 14 20.64 24.14 1.02
CA THR A 14 19.72 24.98 0.25
C THR A 14 18.58 24.14 -0.32
N PRO A 15 17.41 24.73 -0.63
CA PRO A 15 16.32 24.02 -1.30
C PRO A 15 16.77 23.32 -2.59
N ASP A 16 17.61 23.96 -3.40
CA ASP A 16 18.12 23.37 -4.65
C ASP A 16 19.02 22.15 -4.39
N ALA A 17 19.86 22.21 -3.35
CA ALA A 17 20.70 21.08 -2.97
C ALA A 17 19.85 19.89 -2.45
N LEU A 18 18.76 20.18 -1.74
CA LEU A 18 17.81 19.16 -1.29
C LEU A 18 17.06 18.51 -2.47
N LEU A 19 16.57 19.32 -3.41
CA LEU A 19 15.89 18.80 -4.61
C LEU A 19 16.83 17.95 -5.45
N ALA A 20 18.05 18.43 -5.71
CA ALA A 20 19.06 17.66 -6.44
C ALA A 20 19.42 16.34 -5.74
N ALA A 21 19.44 16.31 -4.40
CA ALA A 21 19.66 15.07 -3.65
C ALA A 21 18.50 14.08 -3.80
N ILE A 22 17.26 14.55 -3.83
CA ILE A 22 16.07 13.69 -4.04
C ILE A 22 16.05 13.16 -5.48
N GLU A 23 16.38 14.00 -6.46
CA GLU A 23 16.34 13.64 -7.88
C GLU A 23 17.45 12.66 -8.28
N GLN A 24 18.51 12.51 -7.49
CA GLN A 24 19.56 11.51 -7.73
C GLN A 24 19.02 10.07 -7.74
N ASP A 25 17.95 9.81 -6.99
CA ASP A 25 17.32 8.49 -6.91
C ASP A 25 16.35 8.22 -8.09
N ALA A 26 16.12 9.19 -8.98
CA ALA A 26 15.23 9.05 -10.14
C ALA A 26 15.89 8.34 -11.34
N THR A 27 16.88 7.49 -11.08
CA THR A 27 17.66 6.78 -12.10
C THR A 27 17.36 5.29 -12.11
N ARG A 28 17.64 4.64 -13.25
CA ARG A 28 17.54 3.18 -13.36
C ARG A 28 18.47 2.50 -12.36
N GLU A 29 19.68 3.01 -12.22
CA GLU A 29 20.74 2.47 -11.38
C GLU A 29 20.33 2.49 -9.90
N ALA A 30 19.68 3.57 -9.44
CA ALA A 30 19.10 3.64 -8.10
C ALA A 30 17.98 2.61 -7.87
N GLY A 31 17.18 2.30 -8.90
CA GLY A 31 16.10 1.32 -8.81
C GLY A 31 16.55 -0.14 -8.84
N LEU A 32 17.67 -0.47 -9.49
CA LEU A 32 18.14 -1.85 -9.69
C LEU A 32 18.26 -2.66 -8.38
N PRO A 33 18.85 -2.15 -7.28
CA PRO A 33 18.95 -2.91 -6.04
C PRO A 33 17.60 -3.32 -5.44
N PHE A 34 16.55 -2.50 -5.60
CA PHE A 34 15.19 -2.85 -5.15
C PHE A 34 14.59 -3.94 -6.03
N VAL A 35 14.75 -3.83 -7.34
CA VAL A 35 14.29 -4.84 -8.30
C VAL A 35 14.95 -6.19 -8.00
N ASP A 36 16.26 -6.19 -7.76
CA ASP A 36 17.03 -7.39 -7.41
C ASP A 36 16.54 -7.99 -6.08
N LEU A 37 16.27 -7.18 -5.07
CA LEU A 37 15.70 -7.63 -3.80
C LEU A 37 14.34 -8.31 -3.99
N VAL A 38 13.43 -7.71 -4.76
CA VAL A 38 12.11 -8.27 -5.03
C VAL A 38 12.19 -9.55 -5.88
N ALA A 39 13.04 -9.57 -6.92
CA ALA A 39 13.24 -10.74 -7.75
C ALA A 39 13.82 -11.92 -6.95
N ARG A 40 14.82 -11.65 -6.10
CA ARG A 40 15.38 -12.64 -5.17
C ARG A 40 14.32 -13.16 -4.20
N TYR A 41 13.52 -12.27 -3.60
CA TYR A 41 12.43 -12.66 -2.71
C TYR A 41 11.45 -13.63 -3.39
N PHE A 42 11.03 -13.36 -4.63
CA PHE A 42 10.15 -14.27 -5.37
C PHE A 42 10.79 -15.63 -5.63
N ALA A 43 12.04 -15.65 -6.08
CA ALA A 43 12.76 -16.89 -6.38
C ALA A 43 12.92 -17.77 -5.13
N GLU A 44 13.44 -17.19 -4.04
CA GLU A 44 13.68 -17.90 -2.78
C GLU A 44 12.38 -18.38 -2.15
N THR A 45 11.35 -17.54 -2.16
CA THR A 45 10.07 -17.87 -1.55
C THR A 45 9.35 -18.97 -2.33
N ARG A 46 9.40 -18.92 -3.68
CA ARG A 46 8.74 -19.92 -4.53
C ARG A 46 9.42 -21.29 -4.45
N ALA A 47 10.72 -21.33 -4.19
CA ALA A 47 11.47 -22.57 -3.99
C ALA A 47 10.89 -23.44 -2.86
N GLY A 48 10.18 -22.82 -1.91
CA GLY A 48 9.51 -23.54 -0.83
C GLY A 48 10.44 -23.95 0.31
N GLU A 49 11.65 -23.38 0.36
CA GLU A 49 12.63 -23.63 1.40
C GLU A 49 12.46 -22.66 2.58
N GLY A 50 12.80 -23.15 3.78
CA GLY A 50 12.68 -22.36 5.01
C GLY A 50 11.25 -22.31 5.56
N ARG A 51 10.97 -21.29 6.37
CA ARG A 51 9.68 -21.15 7.06
C ARG A 51 8.80 -20.14 6.33
N VAL A 52 7.52 -20.42 6.25
CA VAL A 52 6.49 -19.49 5.75
C VAL A 52 6.38 -18.25 6.65
N SER A 53 6.42 -18.46 7.95
CA SER A 53 6.34 -17.42 8.97
C SER A 53 7.40 -17.71 10.04
N PRO A 54 8.22 -16.71 10.42
CA PRO A 54 9.21 -16.90 11.46
C PRO A 54 8.57 -16.82 12.86
N PRO A 55 8.93 -17.70 13.80
CA PRO A 55 8.35 -17.72 15.15
C PRO A 55 9.03 -16.69 16.06
N LEU A 56 9.01 -15.42 15.66
CA LEU A 56 9.72 -14.35 16.37
C LEU A 56 8.81 -13.70 17.41
N ASP A 57 9.41 -13.35 18.56
CA ASP A 57 8.72 -12.59 19.59
C ASP A 57 8.40 -11.17 19.09
N PRO A 58 7.13 -10.72 19.13
CA PRO A 58 6.75 -9.40 18.64
C PRO A 58 7.46 -8.24 19.36
N VAL A 59 7.77 -8.40 20.66
CA VAL A 59 8.46 -7.36 21.43
C VAL A 59 9.91 -7.21 20.98
N ALA A 60 10.62 -8.33 20.81
CA ALA A 60 11.97 -8.35 20.24
C ALA A 60 12.01 -7.78 18.81
N MET A 61 11.02 -8.15 17.97
CA MET A 61 10.90 -7.61 16.62
C MET A 61 10.72 -6.09 16.62
N ALA A 62 9.80 -5.59 17.43
CA ALA A 62 9.56 -4.15 17.53
C ALA A 62 10.78 -3.39 18.05
N ALA A 63 11.55 -3.98 18.98
CA ALA A 63 12.76 -3.35 19.53
C ALA A 63 13.83 -3.04 18.46
N ARG A 64 13.90 -3.85 17.37
CA ARG A 64 14.83 -3.64 16.24
C ARG A 64 14.65 -2.28 15.55
N PHE A 65 13.44 -1.73 15.58
CA PHE A 65 13.07 -0.48 14.91
C PHE A 65 12.94 0.71 15.87
N ARG A 66 13.27 0.53 17.16
CA ARG A 66 13.25 1.60 18.16
C ARG A 66 14.54 2.41 18.11
N GLU A 67 14.61 3.33 17.17
CA GLU A 67 15.73 4.26 17.02
C GLU A 67 15.25 5.71 16.89
N PRO A 68 16.09 6.71 17.19
CA PRO A 68 15.76 8.11 16.92
C PRO A 68 15.57 8.37 15.43
N LEU A 69 14.72 9.36 15.09
CA LEU A 69 14.56 9.83 13.71
C LEU A 69 15.93 10.27 13.13
N PRO A 70 16.40 9.68 12.02
CA PRO A 70 17.62 10.10 11.36
C PRO A 70 17.52 11.57 10.92
N ARG A 71 18.60 12.34 11.13
CA ARG A 71 18.68 13.76 10.76
C ARG A 71 19.37 14.00 9.42
N SER A 72 19.94 12.96 8.83
CA SER A 72 20.61 12.97 7.53
C SER A 72 20.17 11.76 6.72
N GLY A 73 20.26 11.88 5.39
CA GLY A 73 20.06 10.74 4.48
C GLY A 73 21.11 9.64 4.69
N GLN A 74 20.81 8.46 4.16
CA GLN A 74 21.73 7.32 4.09
C GLN A 74 21.92 6.93 2.62
N PRO A 75 23.09 6.36 2.26
CA PRO A 75 23.27 5.78 0.94
C PRO A 75 22.20 4.72 0.65
N LEU A 76 21.68 4.73 -0.57
CA LEU A 76 20.55 3.89 -0.98
C LEU A 76 20.85 2.40 -0.81
N GLU A 77 22.09 1.98 -1.03
CA GLU A 77 22.55 0.61 -0.85
C GLU A 77 22.40 0.15 0.61
N GLN A 78 22.70 1.02 1.57
CA GLN A 78 22.54 0.72 2.99
C GLN A 78 21.06 0.58 3.36
N VAL A 79 20.19 1.36 2.73
CA VAL A 79 18.74 1.25 2.91
C VAL A 79 18.24 -0.10 2.39
N VAL A 80 18.67 -0.51 1.20
CA VAL A 80 18.27 -1.79 0.59
C VAL A 80 18.82 -2.99 1.38
N GLU A 81 20.07 -2.94 1.82
CA GLU A 81 20.65 -3.95 2.70
C GLU A 81 19.88 -4.07 4.02
N ARG A 82 19.49 -2.92 4.59
CA ARG A 82 18.68 -2.86 5.79
C ARG A 82 17.29 -3.44 5.55
N LEU A 83 16.62 -3.14 4.45
CA LEU A 83 15.33 -3.72 4.08
C LEU A 83 15.44 -5.25 3.94
N ALA A 84 16.46 -5.74 3.24
CA ALA A 84 16.69 -7.16 3.06
C ALA A 84 16.87 -7.88 4.40
N ARG A 85 17.75 -7.37 5.26
CA ARG A 85 18.10 -7.95 6.55
C ARG A 85 17.00 -7.80 7.58
N ASP A 86 16.38 -6.61 7.65
CA ASP A 86 15.51 -6.21 8.76
C ASP A 86 14.03 -6.41 8.52
N VAL A 87 13.60 -6.40 7.25
CA VAL A 87 12.19 -6.51 6.89
C VAL A 87 11.93 -7.80 6.13
N VAL A 88 12.62 -8.02 5.01
CA VAL A 88 12.32 -9.13 4.09
C VAL A 88 12.68 -10.49 4.70
N ALA A 89 13.83 -10.60 5.39
CA ALA A 89 14.28 -11.85 5.99
C ALA A 89 13.26 -12.48 6.94
N ASP A 90 12.55 -11.64 7.69
CA ASP A 90 11.60 -12.02 8.73
C ASP A 90 10.13 -11.76 8.36
N ALA A 91 9.85 -11.42 7.10
CA ALA A 91 8.48 -11.24 6.62
C ALA A 91 7.76 -12.59 6.47
N ASN A 92 6.43 -12.56 6.59
CA ASN A 92 5.62 -13.69 6.15
C ASN A 92 5.78 -13.87 4.64
N ARG A 93 6.14 -15.08 4.22
CA ARG A 93 6.44 -15.44 2.84
C ARG A 93 5.16 -15.83 2.09
N LEU A 94 4.35 -14.84 1.69
CA LEU A 94 3.05 -15.07 1.05
C LEU A 94 3.14 -15.77 -0.30
N PHE A 95 4.27 -15.67 -1.01
CA PHE A 95 4.49 -16.35 -2.29
C PHE A 95 4.93 -17.82 -2.11
N HIS A 96 5.03 -18.31 -0.87
CA HIS A 96 5.50 -19.64 -0.55
C HIS A 96 4.40 -20.67 -0.85
N PRO A 97 4.71 -21.82 -1.49
CA PRO A 97 3.69 -22.81 -1.87
C PRO A 97 2.92 -23.43 -0.69
N MET A 98 3.49 -23.37 0.51
CA MET A 98 2.85 -23.82 1.77
C MET A 98 2.17 -22.69 2.56
N TYR A 99 2.08 -21.46 2.03
CA TYR A 99 1.33 -20.39 2.70
C TYR A 99 -0.17 -20.67 2.62
N VAL A 100 -0.79 -20.86 3.78
CA VAL A 100 -2.24 -21.13 3.94
C VAL A 100 -2.87 -20.23 5.01
N GLY A 101 -2.26 -19.07 5.28
CA GLY A 101 -2.70 -18.14 6.32
C GLY A 101 -3.69 -17.11 5.78
N HIS A 102 -4.78 -16.88 6.52
CA HIS A 102 -5.75 -15.79 6.28
C HIS A 102 -6.28 -15.68 4.84
N GLN A 103 -7.04 -14.62 4.55
CA GLN A 103 -7.61 -14.34 3.22
C GLN A 103 -6.70 -13.41 2.41
N VAL A 104 -5.40 -13.70 2.36
CA VAL A 104 -4.42 -12.91 1.60
C VAL A 104 -3.72 -13.82 0.60
N SER A 105 -3.85 -13.52 -0.69
CA SER A 105 -3.24 -14.33 -1.74
C SER A 105 -1.76 -14.00 -1.93
N ALA A 106 -1.02 -14.94 -2.51
CA ALA A 106 0.28 -14.66 -3.09
C ALA A 106 0.18 -13.49 -4.08
N PRO A 107 1.11 -12.52 -4.05
CA PRO A 107 1.09 -11.39 -4.98
C PRO A 107 1.30 -11.86 -6.42
N LEU A 108 0.67 -11.18 -7.38
CA LEU A 108 0.91 -11.39 -8.80
C LEU A 108 2.15 -10.58 -9.22
N PRO A 109 3.24 -11.19 -9.73
CA PRO A 109 4.48 -10.46 -9.99
C PRO A 109 4.33 -9.26 -10.94
N VAL A 110 3.49 -9.38 -11.98
CA VAL A 110 3.25 -8.25 -12.91
C VAL A 110 2.53 -7.09 -12.22
N ALA A 111 1.70 -7.35 -11.20
CA ALA A 111 1.06 -6.29 -10.43
C ALA A 111 2.11 -5.52 -9.61
N VAL A 112 3.07 -6.21 -8.99
CA VAL A 112 4.18 -5.56 -8.25
C VAL A 112 5.02 -4.65 -9.15
N TRP A 113 5.29 -5.08 -10.39
CA TRP A 113 6.01 -4.21 -11.35
C TRP A 113 5.15 -3.04 -11.84
N THR A 114 3.84 -3.24 -11.96
CA THR A 114 2.91 -2.18 -12.33
C THR A 114 2.80 -1.14 -11.21
N ASP A 115 2.88 -1.55 -9.95
CA ASP A 115 2.88 -0.65 -8.80
C ASP A 115 4.05 0.34 -8.84
N LEU A 116 5.22 -0.04 -9.40
CA LEU A 116 6.32 0.91 -9.62
C LEU A 116 5.90 2.06 -10.54
N VAL A 117 5.16 1.74 -11.61
CA VAL A 117 4.64 2.75 -12.55
C VAL A 117 3.56 3.60 -11.89
N ILE A 118 2.65 2.98 -11.14
CA ILE A 118 1.59 3.69 -10.40
C ILE A 118 2.20 4.66 -9.39
N SER A 119 3.19 4.21 -8.61
CA SER A 119 3.90 5.04 -7.64
C SER A 119 4.67 6.18 -8.30
N ALA A 120 5.29 5.96 -9.47
CA ALA A 120 5.96 7.03 -10.22
C ALA A 120 4.96 8.08 -10.76
N LEU A 121 3.76 7.66 -11.18
CA LEU A 121 2.73 8.57 -11.67
C LEU A 121 2.08 9.39 -10.54
N ASN A 122 1.89 8.78 -9.35
CA ASN A 122 1.34 9.40 -8.14
C ASN A 122 0.08 10.26 -8.39
N GLN A 123 -0.80 9.82 -9.30
CA GLN A 123 -2.00 10.56 -9.68
C GLN A 123 -3.14 10.26 -8.69
N SER A 124 -3.90 11.29 -8.31
CA SER A 124 -5.06 11.13 -7.43
C SER A 124 -6.32 10.76 -8.22
N VAL A 125 -7.01 9.70 -7.79
CA VAL A 125 -8.30 9.25 -8.35
C VAL A 125 -9.52 9.95 -7.75
N ALA A 126 -9.31 11.01 -6.95
CA ALA A 126 -10.40 11.75 -6.31
C ALA A 126 -11.29 12.53 -7.30
N VAL A 127 -10.69 13.02 -8.39
CA VAL A 127 -11.38 13.80 -9.42
C VAL A 127 -10.83 13.38 -10.78
N SER A 128 -11.72 13.19 -11.77
CA SER A 128 -11.34 12.71 -13.10
C SER A 128 -10.25 13.54 -13.79
N GLU A 129 -10.19 14.86 -13.55
CA GLU A 129 -9.15 15.74 -14.10
C GLU A 129 -7.76 15.44 -13.53
N MET A 130 -7.67 14.99 -12.27
CA MET A 130 -6.41 14.67 -11.60
C MET A 130 -5.83 13.31 -12.01
N SER A 131 -6.60 12.49 -12.74
CA SER A 131 -6.20 11.15 -13.18
C SER A 131 -7.03 10.63 -14.36
N PRO A 132 -7.03 11.34 -15.51
CA PRO A 132 -7.95 11.03 -16.62
C PRO A 132 -7.79 9.60 -17.16
N THR A 133 -6.55 9.10 -17.21
CA THR A 133 -6.25 7.75 -17.68
C THR A 133 -6.62 6.69 -16.65
N LEU A 134 -6.24 6.87 -15.37
CA LEU A 134 -6.58 5.90 -14.31
C LEU A 134 -8.07 5.83 -14.05
N THR A 135 -8.79 6.96 -14.13
CA THR A 135 -10.26 6.99 -14.00
C THR A 135 -10.93 6.15 -15.11
N ALA A 136 -10.47 6.27 -16.36
CA ALA A 136 -11.01 5.48 -17.47
C ALA A 136 -10.68 3.98 -17.33
N VAL A 137 -9.48 3.66 -16.84
CA VAL A 137 -9.09 2.27 -16.53
C VAL A 137 -9.97 1.70 -15.42
N GLU A 138 -10.19 2.43 -14.32
CA GLU A 138 -11.07 2.00 -13.23
C GLU A 138 -12.49 1.73 -13.73
N GLN A 139 -13.08 2.65 -14.50
CA GLN A 139 -14.42 2.47 -15.07
C GLN A 139 -14.52 1.21 -15.93
N THR A 140 -13.47 0.92 -16.70
CA THR A 140 -13.40 -0.27 -17.55
C THR A 140 -13.31 -1.55 -16.70
N VAL A 141 -12.46 -1.56 -15.68
CA VAL A 141 -12.33 -2.70 -14.75
C VAL A 141 -13.64 -2.94 -14.00
N VAL A 142 -14.28 -1.89 -13.49
CA VAL A 142 -15.60 -1.97 -12.84
C VAL A 142 -16.64 -2.54 -13.79
N ARG A 143 -16.62 -2.14 -15.07
CA ARG A 143 -17.52 -2.73 -16.08
C ARG A 143 -17.27 -4.22 -16.25
N TRP A 144 -16.01 -4.65 -16.38
CA TRP A 144 -15.67 -6.08 -16.48
C TRP A 144 -16.13 -6.87 -15.25
N MET A 145 -15.98 -6.31 -14.05
CA MET A 145 -16.46 -6.96 -12.83
C MET A 145 -18.00 -7.06 -12.80
N ALA A 146 -18.71 -6.02 -13.24
CA ALA A 146 -20.17 -6.05 -13.35
C ALA A 146 -20.64 -7.10 -14.38
N ASP A 147 -19.95 -7.22 -15.52
CA ASP A 147 -20.18 -8.26 -16.53
C ASP A 147 -19.97 -9.66 -15.95
N LEU A 148 -18.87 -9.87 -15.23
CA LEU A 148 -18.51 -11.16 -14.64
C LEU A 148 -19.57 -11.66 -13.64
N VAL A 149 -20.16 -10.75 -12.87
CA VAL A 149 -21.26 -11.05 -11.93
C VAL A 149 -22.61 -11.24 -12.65
N GLY A 150 -22.72 -10.82 -13.92
CA GLY A 150 -23.97 -10.88 -14.70
C GLY A 150 -24.91 -9.70 -14.46
N PHE A 151 -24.39 -8.55 -14.02
CA PHE A 151 -25.18 -7.35 -13.83
C PHE A 151 -25.49 -6.63 -15.16
N GLY A 152 -26.65 -5.99 -15.20
CA GLY A 152 -27.13 -5.29 -16.39
C GLY A 152 -26.29 -4.05 -16.78
N PRO A 153 -26.61 -3.42 -17.92
CA PRO A 153 -25.82 -2.29 -18.46
C PRO A 153 -25.86 -1.02 -17.60
N ARG A 154 -26.80 -0.94 -16.64
CA ARG A 154 -26.89 0.18 -15.69
C ARG A 154 -26.03 -0.01 -14.43
N ALA A 155 -25.37 -1.15 -14.28
CA ALA A 155 -24.49 -1.39 -13.16
C ALA A 155 -23.19 -0.59 -13.30
N GLY A 156 -22.68 -0.11 -12.17
CA GLY A 156 -21.44 0.63 -12.05
C GLY A 156 -20.93 0.53 -10.61
N GLY A 157 -19.90 1.29 -10.30
CA GLY A 157 -19.23 1.25 -9.01
C GLY A 157 -17.91 2.01 -9.04
N THR A 158 -17.15 1.86 -7.97
CA THR A 158 -15.80 2.42 -7.81
C THR A 158 -14.98 1.41 -7.00
N LEU A 159 -13.66 1.44 -7.17
CA LEU A 159 -12.76 0.63 -6.35
C LEU A 159 -12.60 1.29 -4.97
N THR A 160 -12.51 0.47 -3.92
CA THR A 160 -12.30 0.92 -2.53
C THR A 160 -11.00 0.35 -1.97
N SER A 161 -10.54 0.85 -0.83
CA SER A 161 -9.34 0.34 -0.15
C SER A 161 -9.49 -1.10 0.37
N GLY A 162 -10.73 -1.60 0.45
CA GLY A 162 -11.03 -2.97 0.83
C GLY A 162 -12.53 -3.23 1.02
N GLY A 163 -12.85 -4.47 1.38
CA GLY A 163 -14.23 -4.95 1.54
C GLY A 163 -15.04 -4.20 2.60
N THR A 164 -14.42 -3.80 3.71
CA THR A 164 -15.10 -3.01 4.76
C THR A 164 -15.64 -1.68 4.23
N GLU A 165 -14.82 -0.96 3.46
CA GLU A 165 -15.22 0.31 2.85
C GLU A 165 -16.27 0.09 1.76
N ALA A 166 -16.13 -0.97 0.95
CA ALA A 166 -17.14 -1.34 -0.04
C ALA A 166 -18.49 -1.65 0.61
N THR A 167 -18.50 -2.44 1.68
CA THR A 167 -19.70 -2.75 2.47
C THR A 167 -20.30 -1.47 3.05
N PHE A 168 -19.50 -0.62 3.68
CA PHE A 168 -19.97 0.65 4.22
C PHE A 168 -20.60 1.55 3.15
N ALA A 169 -19.93 1.74 2.02
CA ALA A 169 -20.45 2.52 0.89
C ALA A 169 -21.76 1.93 0.35
N SER A 170 -21.85 0.60 0.24
CA SER A 170 -23.06 -0.09 -0.20
C SER A 170 -24.25 0.13 0.76
N LEU A 171 -24.01 0.12 2.07
CA LEU A 171 -25.02 0.38 3.09
C LEU A 171 -25.48 1.84 3.04
N LEU A 172 -24.57 2.79 2.82
CA LEU A 172 -24.92 4.20 2.61
C LEU A 172 -25.77 4.39 1.35
N ALA A 173 -25.41 3.74 0.25
CA ALA A 173 -26.19 3.78 -0.99
C ALA A 173 -27.59 3.18 -0.80
N ALA A 174 -27.69 2.02 -0.13
CA ALA A 174 -28.96 1.38 0.21
C ALA A 174 -29.83 2.27 1.10
N ARG A 175 -29.24 2.89 2.14
CA ARG A 175 -29.91 3.85 3.02
C ARG A 175 -30.44 5.05 2.24
N SER A 176 -29.61 5.66 1.39
CA SER A 176 -30.03 6.80 0.55
C SER A 176 -31.13 6.41 -0.45
N ARG A 177 -31.13 5.17 -0.94
CA ARG A 177 -32.19 4.67 -1.82
C ARG A 177 -33.51 4.39 -1.09
N ALA A 178 -33.44 3.94 0.16
CA ALA A 178 -34.60 3.69 1.01
C ALA A 178 -35.18 4.99 1.61
N ILE A 179 -34.31 5.96 1.92
CA ILE A 179 -34.64 7.25 2.53
C ILE A 179 -33.96 8.38 1.71
N PRO A 180 -34.61 8.88 0.65
CA PRO A 180 -34.01 9.82 -0.30
C PRO A 180 -33.41 11.11 0.31
N ASN A 181 -33.97 11.60 1.43
CA ASN A 181 -33.54 12.84 2.09
C ASN A 181 -32.76 12.60 3.39
N VAL A 182 -32.20 11.40 3.59
CA VAL A 182 -31.55 11.03 4.85
C VAL A 182 -30.41 11.97 5.27
N TRP A 183 -29.73 12.59 4.30
CA TRP A 183 -28.61 13.50 4.55
C TRP A 183 -29.05 14.85 5.12
N THR A 184 -30.30 15.27 4.90
CA THR A 184 -30.82 16.56 5.37
C THR A 184 -31.84 16.38 6.50
N ALA A 185 -32.66 15.34 6.45
CA ALA A 185 -33.75 15.08 7.40
C ALA A 185 -33.42 14.04 8.46
N GLY A 186 -32.26 13.36 8.37
CA GLY A 186 -31.91 12.24 9.23
C GLY A 186 -32.73 10.98 8.94
N VAL A 187 -32.67 9.99 9.84
CA VAL A 187 -33.30 8.67 9.67
C VAL A 187 -34.73 8.58 10.22
N GLY A 188 -35.22 9.63 10.87
CA GLY A 188 -36.57 9.65 11.46
C GLY A 188 -36.71 8.78 12.72
N ALA A 189 -37.96 8.59 13.17
CA ALA A 189 -38.29 7.82 14.36
C ALA A 189 -38.26 6.30 14.15
N ASP A 190 -38.42 5.85 12.90
CA ASP A 190 -38.45 4.45 12.50
C ASP A 190 -37.26 4.13 11.57
N PRO A 191 -36.05 3.93 12.13
CA PRO A 191 -34.85 3.72 11.32
C PRO A 191 -34.89 2.37 10.59
N PRO A 192 -34.21 2.26 9.43
CA PRO A 192 -34.10 1.00 8.72
C PRO A 192 -33.25 0.01 9.52
N VAL A 193 -33.61 -1.27 9.44
CA VAL A 193 -32.89 -2.37 10.09
C VAL A 193 -32.01 -3.07 9.06
N ILE A 194 -30.78 -3.41 9.46
CA ILE A 194 -29.85 -4.23 8.66
C ILE A 194 -29.90 -5.65 9.20
N VAL A 195 -29.99 -6.63 8.30
CA VAL A 195 -29.90 -8.06 8.62
C VAL A 195 -28.65 -8.62 7.98
N CYS A 196 -27.84 -9.35 8.76
CA CYS A 196 -26.66 -10.07 8.29
C CYS A 196 -26.63 -11.47 8.89
N GLY A 197 -25.85 -12.38 8.28
CA GLY A 197 -25.59 -13.69 8.87
C GLY A 197 -24.77 -13.56 10.14
N GLU A 198 -24.89 -14.52 11.05
CA GLU A 198 -24.15 -14.54 12.32
C GLU A 198 -22.61 -14.61 12.15
N HIS A 199 -22.14 -15.00 10.96
CA HIS A 199 -20.73 -15.12 10.58
C HIS A 199 -20.28 -14.09 9.53
N ALA A 200 -21.08 -13.04 9.30
CA ALA A 200 -20.75 -11.96 8.37
C ALA A 200 -19.72 -10.97 8.95
#